data_AF-A0A959Z2L3-F1
#
_entry.id   AF-A0A959Z2L3-F1
#
_cell.length_a   1.000
_cell.length_b   1.000
_cell.length_c   1.000
_cell.angle_alpha   90.00
_cell.angle_beta   90.00
_cell.angle_gamma   90.00
#
_symmetry.space_group_name_H-M   'P 1'
#
loop_
_entity.id
_entity.type
_entity.pdbx_description
1 polymer ?
#
loop_
_entity_poly.entity_id
_entity_poly.type
_entity_poly.pdbx_seq_one_letter_code
_entity_poly.pdbx_strand_id
1 'polypeptide(L)'
;TEDLLRTSLERYQRAEDRATVGGGGRLDALNALVDLQSDSATWIGSRQALEQARNELAVALGQEPDARWNVSRTVRFTDGLVLEDLERTALGANADLLIARG
;
A
#
# COMPACT_ATOMS: atom_id res chain seq x y z
N THR A 1 0.04 7.58 2.36
CA THR A 1 -1.27 7.75 3.03
C THR A 1 -1.10 8.33 4.42
N GLU A 2 -0.13 7.88 5.22
CA GLU A 2 0.15 8.45 6.55
C GLU A 2 0.49 9.96 6.52
N ASP A 3 1.31 10.40 5.56
CA ASP A 3 1.64 11.82 5.40
C ASP A 3 0.43 12.70 5.06
N LEU A 4 -0.53 12.15 4.29
CA LEU A 4 -1.77 12.85 3.95
C LEU A 4 -2.66 13.02 5.19
N LEU A 5 -2.80 11.96 5.98
CA LEU A 5 -3.54 11.98 7.24
C LEU A 5 -2.96 13.00 8.23
N ARG A 6 -1.63 13.05 8.36
CA ARG A 6 -0.96 14.07 9.18
C ARG A 6 -1.28 15.48 8.69
N THR A 7 -1.23 15.69 7.38
CA THR A 7 -1.50 17.00 6.76
C THR A 7 -2.96 17.42 6.94
N SER A 8 -3.94 16.52 6.84
CA SER A 8 -5.35 16.84 7.13
C SER A 8 -5.60 17.09 8.60
N LEU A 9 -4.93 16.37 9.50
CA LEU A 9 -5.02 16.63 10.95
C LEU A 9 -4.54 18.05 11.30
N GLU A 10 -3.38 18.44 10.78
CA GLU A 10 -2.85 19.79 10.99
C GLU A 10 -3.79 20.87 10.41
N ARG A 11 -4.40 20.61 9.24
CA ARG A 11 -5.36 21.55 8.63
C ARG A 11 -6.61 21.70 9.49
N TYR A 12 -7.14 20.60 10.01
CA TYR A 12 -8.29 20.62 10.92
C TYR A 12 -7.99 21.42 12.19
N GLN A 13 -6.87 21.15 12.86
CA GLN A 13 -6.46 21.87 14.08
C GLN A 13 -6.38 23.38 13.86
N ARG A 14 -5.73 23.82 12.78
CA ARG A 14 -5.62 25.25 12.44
C ARG A 14 -6.98 25.89 12.12
N ALA A 15 -7.94 25.14 11.57
CA ALA A 15 -9.28 25.64 11.30
C ALA A 15 -10.12 25.71 12.57
N GLU A 16 -10.00 24.72 13.45
CA GLU A 16 -10.66 24.67 14.76
C GLU A 16 -10.18 25.79 15.68
N ASP A 17 -8.87 26.02 15.78
CA ASP A 17 -8.29 27.11 16.57
C ASP A 17 -8.83 28.47 16.14
N ARG A 18 -8.87 28.73 14.82
CA ARG A 18 -9.40 29.98 14.25
C ARG A 18 -10.89 30.16 14.50
N ALA A 19 -11.67 29.08 14.38
CA ALA A 19 -13.10 29.13 14.65
C ALA A 19 -13.39 29.42 16.13
N THR A 20 -12.59 28.87 17.05
CA THR A 20 -12.76 29.03 18.49
C THR A 20 -12.49 30.45 18.97
N VAL A 21 -11.49 31.13 18.38
CA VAL A 21 -11.16 32.54 18.71
C VAL A 21 -12.01 33.57 17.94
N GLY A 22 -13.03 33.12 17.19
CA GLY A 22 -13.94 33.99 16.42
C GLY A 22 -13.35 34.58 15.13
N GLY A 23 -12.11 34.21 14.76
CA GLY A 23 -11.41 34.71 13.58
C GLY A 23 -11.60 33.86 12.31
N GLY A 24 -12.32 32.74 12.38
CA GLY A 24 -12.56 31.82 11.27
C GLY A 24 -13.97 31.23 11.25
N GLY A 25 -14.42 30.76 10.09
CA GLY A 25 -15.77 30.22 9.93
C GLY A 25 -15.89 28.79 10.49
N ARG A 26 -16.94 28.53 11.28
CA ARG A 26 -17.31 27.17 11.75
C ARG A 26 -17.40 26.16 10.60
N LEU A 27 -17.84 26.62 9.42
CA LEU A 27 -17.95 25.83 8.20
C LEU A 27 -16.58 25.31 7.70
N ASP A 28 -15.51 26.12 7.81
CA ASP A 28 -14.17 25.72 7.37
C ASP A 28 -13.61 24.60 8.25
N ALA A 29 -13.85 24.66 9.56
CA ALA A 29 -13.47 23.59 10.48
C ALA A 29 -14.23 22.29 10.19
N LEU A 30 -15.52 22.38 9.86
CA LEU A 30 -16.32 21.21 9.48
C LEU A 30 -15.85 20.58 8.17
N ASN A 31 -15.52 21.39 7.16
CA ASN A 31 -14.98 20.88 5.91
C ASN A 31 -13.62 20.20 6.13
N ALA A 32 -12.74 20.80 6.92
CA ALA A 32 -11.45 20.20 7.27
C ALA A 32 -11.61 18.89 8.08
N LEU A 33 -12.66 18.77 8.90
CA LEU A 33 -12.98 17.53 9.61
C LEU A 33 -13.41 16.42 8.64
N VAL A 34 -14.24 16.73 7.65
CA VAL A 34 -14.67 15.76 6.63
C VAL A 34 -13.46 15.25 5.85
N ASP A 35 -12.54 16.13 5.45
CA ASP A 35 -11.29 15.75 4.78
C ASP A 35 -10.46 14.80 5.66
N LEU A 36 -10.27 15.15 6.94
CA LEU A 36 -9.56 14.31 7.91
C LEU A 36 -10.20 12.93 8.07
N GLN A 37 -11.54 12.85 8.10
CA GLN A 37 -12.26 11.59 8.19
C GLN A 37 -12.06 10.72 6.93
N SER A 38 -12.08 11.34 5.75
CA SER A 38 -11.83 10.65 4.48
C SER A 38 -10.40 10.08 4.39
N ASP A 39 -9.41 10.89 4.77
CA ASP A 39 -8.00 10.47 4.80
C ASP A 39 -7.77 9.37 5.85
N SER A 40 -8.44 9.45 7.00
CA SER A 40 -8.37 8.43 8.06
C SER A 40 -8.91 7.08 7.58
N ALA A 41 -10.07 7.09 6.92
CA ALA A 41 -10.66 5.88 6.35
C ALA A 41 -9.75 5.25 5.30
N THR A 42 -9.16 6.08 4.43
CA THR A 42 -8.20 5.63 3.42
C THR A 42 -6.95 5.02 4.05
N TRP A 43 -6.40 5.65 5.09
CA TRP A 43 -5.24 5.11 5.80
C TRP A 43 -5.54 3.76 6.47
N ILE A 44 -6.68 3.64 7.16
CA ILE A 44 -7.13 2.37 7.77
C ILE A 44 -7.26 1.28 6.71
N GLY A 45 -7.92 1.57 5.58
CA GLY A 45 -8.06 0.63 4.48
C GLY A 45 -6.71 0.20 3.90
N SER A 46 -5.78 1.14 3.71
CA SER A 46 -4.43 0.82 3.23
C SER A 46 -3.65 -0.08 4.20
N ARG A 47 -3.85 0.09 5.51
CA ARG A 47 -3.24 -0.76 6.54
C ARG A 47 -3.82 -2.17 6.53
N GLN A 48 -5.14 -2.30 6.39
CA GLN A 48 -5.81 -3.60 6.27
C GLN A 48 -5.37 -4.35 5.03
N ALA A 49 -5.31 -3.68 3.87
CA ALA A 49 -4.83 -4.28 2.63
C ALA A 49 -3.37 -4.77 2.74
N LEU A 50 -2.51 -4.01 3.43
CA LEU A 50 -1.13 -4.43 3.68
C LEU A 50 -1.05 -5.69 4.55
N GLU A 51 -1.81 -5.75 5.64
CA GLU A 51 -1.84 -6.94 6.50
C GLU A 51 -2.42 -8.16 5.76
N GLN A 52 -3.45 -7.96 4.93
CA GLN A 52 -3.99 -9.02 4.10
C GLN A 52 -2.94 -9.55 3.10
N ALA A 53 -2.25 -8.66 2.38
CA ALA A 53 -1.21 -9.05 1.43
C ALA A 53 -0.05 -9.80 2.11
N ARG A 54 0.30 -9.43 3.36
CA ARG A 54 1.29 -10.16 4.16
C ARG A 54 0.83 -11.57 4.48
N ASN A 55 -0.41 -11.74 4.89
CA ASN A 55 -0.98 -13.06 5.19
C ASN A 55 -1.07 -13.93 3.94
N GLU A 56 -1.49 -13.37 2.81
CA GLU A 56 -1.53 -14.08 1.51
C GLU A 56 -0.12 -14.55 1.09
N LEU A 57 0.88 -13.69 1.23
CA LEU A 57 2.29 -14.07 1.01
C LEU A 57 2.71 -15.18 1.96
N ALA A 58 2.29 -15.14 3.22
CA ALA A 58 2.68 -16.14 4.20
C ALA A 58 2.16 -17.53 3.86
N VAL A 59 0.89 -17.60 3.48
CA VAL A 59 0.26 -18.84 2.99
C VAL A 59 0.97 -19.34 1.73
N ALA A 60 1.28 -18.46 0.77
CA ALA A 60 1.98 -18.83 -0.46
C ALA A 60 3.38 -19.43 -0.21
N LEU A 61 4.04 -18.99 0.87
CA LEU A 61 5.34 -19.52 1.30
C LEU A 61 5.24 -20.75 2.23
N GLY A 62 4.02 -21.24 2.50
CA GLY A 62 3.79 -22.39 3.38
C GLY A 62 4.09 -22.12 4.86
N GLN A 63 4.05 -20.85 5.28
CA GLN A 63 4.26 -20.45 6.67
C GLN A 63 2.92 -20.12 7.34
N GLU A 64 2.92 -20.04 8.67
CA GLU A 64 1.73 -19.67 9.41
C GLU A 64 1.31 -18.21 9.11
N PRO A 65 0.00 -17.94 8.95
CA PRO A 65 -0.53 -16.58 8.93
C PRO A 65 -0.11 -15.83 10.21
N ASP A 66 0.06 -14.50 10.13
CA ASP A 66 0.48 -13.65 11.26
C ASP A 66 1.98 -13.76 11.66
N ALA A 67 2.79 -14.44 10.85
CA ALA A 67 4.24 -14.41 11.01
C ALA A 67 4.79 -13.00 10.70
N ARG A 68 5.46 -12.38 11.67
CA ARG A 68 5.96 -11.00 11.54
C ARG A 68 7.17 -10.96 10.62
N TRP A 69 6.98 -10.50 9.39
CA TRP A 69 8.08 -10.27 8.44
C TRP A 69 8.20 -8.80 8.06
N ASN A 70 9.44 -8.35 7.95
CA ASN A 70 9.75 -7.04 7.39
C ASN A 70 10.18 -7.23 5.94
N VAL A 71 9.30 -6.89 5.00
CA VAL A 71 9.63 -6.90 3.58
C VAL A 71 10.57 -5.73 3.29
N SER A 72 11.72 -6.02 2.69
CA SER A 72 12.66 -4.99 2.25
C SER A 72 11.98 -4.09 1.22
N ARG A 73 12.04 -2.76 1.45
CA ARG A 73 11.58 -1.76 0.47
C ARG A 73 12.65 -1.40 -0.57
N THR A 74 13.79 -2.08 -0.53
CA THR A 74 14.89 -1.83 -1.46
C THR A 74 14.59 -2.54 -2.78
N VAL A 75 14.26 -1.77 -3.82
CA VAL A 75 14.16 -2.28 -5.19
C VAL A 75 15.53 -2.13 -5.84
N ARG A 76 16.05 -3.24 -6.39
CA ARG A 76 17.25 -3.22 -7.23
C ARG A 76 16.81 -3.57 -8.64
N PHE A 77 17.20 -2.72 -9.59
CA PHE A 77 17.10 -3.06 -11.00
C PHE A 77 18.33 -3.86 -11.38
N THR A 78 18.12 -5.03 -11.97
CA THR A 78 19.19 -5.90 -12.42
C THR A 78 19.22 -5.89 -13.94
N ASP A 79 20.36 -5.54 -14.52
CA ASP A 79 20.59 -5.77 -15.94
C ASP A 79 20.91 -7.26 -16.15
N GLY A 80 20.29 -7.89 -17.16
CA GLY A 80 20.47 -9.33 -17.44
C GLY A 80 19.22 -10.08 -17.88
N LEU A 81 18.06 -9.43 -17.93
CA LEU A 81 16.85 -9.99 -18.54
C LEU A 81 16.87 -9.72 -20.06
N VAL A 82 17.67 -10.52 -20.79
CA VAL A 82 17.68 -10.49 -22.27
C VAL A 82 16.50 -11.34 -22.75
N LEU A 83 15.58 -10.72 -23.50
CA LEU A 83 14.34 -11.35 -23.96
C LEU A 83 14.59 -12.69 -24.65
N GLU A 84 15.57 -12.75 -25.54
CA GLU A 84 15.91 -13.93 -26.33
C GLU A 84 16.38 -15.12 -25.44
N ASP A 85 17.13 -14.83 -24.39
CA ASP A 85 17.58 -15.82 -23.42
C ASP A 85 16.45 -16.32 -22.52
N LEU A 86 15.52 -15.43 -22.17
CA LEU A 86 14.33 -15.76 -21.38
C LEU A 86 13.36 -16.65 -22.17
N GLU A 87 13.13 -16.36 -23.45
CA GLU A 87 12.28 -17.18 -24.33
C GLU A 87 12.83 -18.59 -24.51
N ARG A 88 14.14 -18.70 -24.76
CA ARG A 88 14.81 -20.00 -24.88
C ARG A 88 14.72 -20.81 -23.59
N THR A 89 14.92 -20.18 -22.44
CA THR A 89 14.85 -20.85 -21.13
C THR A 89 13.42 -21.26 -20.78
N ALA A 90 12.44 -20.40 -21.08
CA ALA A 90 11.03 -20.70 -20.87
C ALA A 90 10.58 -21.90 -21.72
N LEU A 91 10.92 -21.95 -23.01
CA LEU A 91 10.55 -23.07 -23.88
C LEU A 91 11.20 -24.41 -23.48
N GLY A 92 12.37 -24.37 -22.83
CA GLY A 92 13.08 -25.57 -22.37
C GLY A 92 12.61 -26.12 -21.02
N ALA A 93 12.07 -25.27 -20.14
CA ALA A 93 11.71 -25.62 -18.75
C ALA A 93 10.21 -25.48 -18.43
N ASN A 94 9.38 -25.07 -19.39
CA ASN A 94 7.95 -24.90 -19.17
C ASN A 94 7.24 -26.26 -19.08
N ALA A 95 6.73 -26.58 -17.88
CA ALA A 95 6.07 -27.83 -17.57
C ALA A 95 4.83 -28.09 -18.45
N ASP A 96 4.06 -27.06 -18.80
CA ASP A 96 2.87 -27.21 -19.65
C ASP A 96 3.25 -27.61 -21.07
N LEU A 97 4.37 -27.08 -21.58
CA LEU A 97 4.89 -27.41 -22.90
C LEU A 97 5.53 -28.82 -22.95
N LEU A 98 6.10 -29.27 -21.83
CA LEU A 98 6.66 -30.61 -21.67
C LEU A 98 5.57 -31.67 -21.55
N ILE A 99 4.48 -31.39 -20.83
CA ILE A 99 3.31 -32.28 -20.71
C ILE A 99 2.59 -32.43 -22.06
N ALA A 100 2.48 -31.34 -22.84
CA ALA A 100 1.85 -31.39 -24.17
C ALA A 100 2.66 -32.13 -25.25
N ARG A 101 3.94 -32.43 -24.98
CA ARG A 101 4.87 -33.11 -25.91
C ARG A 101 5.14 -34.58 -25.59
N GLY A 102 4.73 -35.06 -24.42
CA GLY A 102 4.84 -36.46 -23.99
C GLY A 102 3.57 -37.24 -24.30
#